data_AF-A0A4V0HWD2-F1
#
_entry.id   AF-A0A4V0HWD2-F1
#
_cell.length_a   1.000
_cell.length_b   1.000
_cell.length_c   1.000
_cell.angle_alpha   90.00
_cell.angle_beta   90.00
_cell.angle_gamma   90.00
#
_symmetry.space_group_name_H-M   'P 1'
#
loop_
_entity.id
_entity.type
_entity.pdbx_description
1 polymer ?
#
loop_
_entity_poly.entity_id
_entity_poly.type
_entity_poly.pdbx_seq_one_letter_code
_entity_poly.pdbx_strand_id
1 'polypeptide(L)'
;MDLGPGIEGLAFPDGRILVSEETYTSAVRNLGRARMTLAHESYHGIRHCRQLRQQLVHRDGRLVLARRGSIPPYRDPEWQANTFAAALLMPADAVRQLFQEYQDREQLIRAITNRMLVSRQAAEIRVQQLGLAN
;
A
#
# COMPACT_ATOMS: atom_id res chain seq x y z
N MET A 1 -13.94 12.44 -13.45
CA MET A 1 -14.16 12.73 -12.02
C MET A 1 -12.80 13.13 -11.49
N ASP A 2 -12.65 14.38 -11.07
CA ASP A 2 -11.41 14.89 -10.48
C ASP A 2 -11.42 14.55 -8.97
N LEU A 3 -10.34 13.97 -8.44
CA LEU A 3 -10.21 13.61 -7.03
C LEU A 3 -9.92 14.83 -6.15
N GLY A 4 -9.62 15.99 -6.76
CA GLY A 4 -9.17 17.18 -6.08
C GLY A 4 -7.66 17.17 -5.83
N PRO A 5 -7.07 18.35 -5.53
CA PRO A 5 -5.62 18.50 -5.42
C PRO A 5 -5.04 17.65 -4.29
N GLY A 6 -4.01 16.87 -4.60
CA GLY A 6 -3.24 16.09 -3.63
C GLY A 6 -3.82 14.73 -3.24
N ILE A 7 -4.96 14.32 -3.80
CA ILE A 7 -5.53 12.99 -3.59
C ILE A 7 -5.03 12.03 -4.67
N GLU A 8 -4.26 11.01 -4.26
CA GLU A 8 -3.63 10.05 -5.19
C GLU A 8 -4.57 8.92 -5.62
N GLY A 9 -5.50 8.52 -4.74
CA GLY A 9 -6.46 7.44 -5.00
C GLY A 9 -7.59 7.39 -3.98
N LEU A 10 -8.65 6.65 -4.35
CA LEU A 10 -9.83 6.40 -3.53
C LEU A 10 -10.51 5.09 -3.93
N ALA A 11 -10.86 4.27 -2.94
CA ALA A 11 -11.71 3.09 -3.13
C ALA A 11 -13.16 3.35 -2.71
N PHE A 12 -14.10 2.79 -3.48
CA PHE A 12 -15.54 2.91 -3.25
C PHE A 12 -16.15 1.65 -2.60
N PRO A 13 -17.29 1.77 -1.90
CA PRO A 13 -17.99 0.64 -1.27
C PRO A 13 -18.54 -0.43 -2.22
N ASP A 14 -18.53 -0.17 -3.53
CA ASP A 14 -18.92 -1.12 -4.58
C ASP A 14 -17.71 -1.83 -5.21
N GLY A 15 -16.50 -1.56 -4.69
CA GLY A 15 -15.26 -2.19 -5.14
C GLY A 15 -14.57 -1.47 -6.29
N ARG A 16 -15.16 -0.40 -6.83
CA ARG A 16 -14.45 0.46 -7.79
C ARG A 16 -13.32 1.20 -7.08
N ILE A 17 -12.25 1.45 -7.80
CA ILE A 17 -11.18 2.35 -7.37
C ILE A 17 -11.04 3.47 -8.39
N LEU A 18 -10.67 4.65 -7.91
CA LEU A 18 -10.32 5.80 -8.73
C LEU A 18 -8.94 6.25 -8.30
N VAL A 19 -8.07 6.50 -9.27
CA VAL A 19 -6.72 7.05 -9.05
C VAL A 19 -6.59 8.32 -9.89
N SER A 20 -5.76 9.25 -9.43
CA SER A 20 -5.49 10.45 -10.22
C SER A 20 -4.79 10.08 -11.53
N GLU A 21 -4.94 10.89 -12.57
CA GLU A 21 -4.24 10.68 -13.84
C GLU A 21 -2.71 10.69 -13.65
N GLU A 22 -2.20 11.53 -12.75
CA GLU A 22 -0.79 11.58 -12.40
C GLU A 22 -0.34 10.26 -11.75
N THR A 23 -1.09 9.74 -10.79
CA THR A 23 -0.80 8.44 -10.15
C THR A 23 -0.85 7.32 -11.16
N TYR A 24 -1.87 7.28 -12.03
CA TYR A 24 -1.98 6.28 -13.08
C TYR A 24 -0.77 6.32 -14.04
N THR A 25 -0.46 7.49 -14.59
CA THR A 25 0.66 7.69 -15.52
C THR A 25 2.01 7.35 -14.85
N SER A 26 2.19 7.73 -13.59
CA SER A 26 3.37 7.42 -12.80
C SER A 26 3.52 5.92 -12.54
N ALA A 27 2.41 5.20 -12.29
CA ALA A 27 2.42 3.76 -12.13
C ALA A 27 2.80 3.05 -13.44
N VAL A 28 2.29 3.52 -14.58
CA VAL A 28 2.67 3.05 -15.93
C VAL A 28 4.16 3.25 -16.19
N ARG A 29 4.76 4.33 -15.67
CA ARG A 29 6.20 4.62 -15.74
C ARG A 29 7.02 3.89 -14.66
N ASN A 30 6.43 2.94 -13.95
CA ASN A 30 7.04 2.17 -12.88
C ASN A 30 7.55 2.98 -11.68
N LEU A 31 6.96 4.15 -11.40
CA LEU A 31 7.31 4.89 -10.20
C LEU A 31 6.75 4.21 -8.95
N GLY A 32 7.64 3.86 -8.02
CA GLY A 32 7.33 2.98 -6.89
C GLY A 32 6.19 3.45 -5.99
N ARG A 33 6.11 4.77 -5.70
CA ARG A 33 5.03 5.35 -4.89
C ARG A 33 3.67 5.12 -5.55
N ALA A 34 3.57 5.40 -6.85
CA ALA A 34 2.32 5.26 -7.59
C ALA A 34 1.88 3.79 -7.70
N ARG A 35 2.83 2.85 -7.87
CA ARG A 35 2.55 1.41 -7.84
C ARG A 35 2.04 0.97 -6.46
N MET A 36 2.64 1.48 -5.37
CA MET A 36 2.16 1.24 -4.01
C MET A 36 0.72 1.75 -3.82
N THR A 37 0.43 2.98 -4.24
CA THR A 37 -0.93 3.55 -4.17
C THR A 37 -1.93 2.70 -4.95
N LEU A 38 -1.60 2.30 -6.19
CA LEU A 38 -2.50 1.48 -6.99
C LEU A 38 -2.79 0.12 -6.34
N ALA A 39 -1.76 -0.55 -5.81
CA ALA A 39 -1.91 -1.81 -5.09
C ALA A 39 -2.71 -1.66 -3.79
N HIS A 40 -2.50 -0.56 -3.06
CA HIS A 40 -3.21 -0.20 -1.84
C HIS A 40 -4.71 -0.03 -2.11
N GLU A 41 -5.08 0.85 -3.05
CA GLU A 41 -6.49 1.08 -3.39
C GLU A 41 -7.15 -0.18 -3.96
N SER A 42 -6.43 -0.95 -4.78
CA SER A 42 -6.92 -2.23 -5.30
C SER A 42 -7.29 -3.19 -4.17
N TYR A 43 -6.49 -3.25 -3.10
CA TYR A 43 -6.81 -4.08 -1.95
C TYR A 43 -8.08 -3.62 -1.23
N HIS A 44 -8.27 -2.30 -1.07
CA HIS A 44 -9.52 -1.76 -0.55
C HIS A 44 -10.72 -2.16 -1.41
N GLY A 45 -10.59 -2.04 -2.74
CA GLY A 45 -11.62 -2.44 -3.71
C GLY A 45 -11.91 -3.94 -3.75
N ILE A 46 -10.99 -4.79 -3.31
CA ILE A 46 -11.17 -6.26 -3.28
C ILE A 46 -11.66 -6.74 -1.91
N ARG A 47 -11.13 -6.18 -0.80
CA ARG A 47 -11.31 -6.73 0.56
C ARG A 47 -12.06 -5.82 1.52
N HIS A 48 -12.06 -4.51 1.31
CA HIS A 48 -12.61 -3.56 2.28
C HIS A 48 -13.96 -2.93 1.86
N CYS A 49 -14.56 -3.32 0.74
CA CYS A 49 -15.86 -2.77 0.28
C CYS A 49 -16.95 -2.79 1.36
N ARG A 50 -17.03 -3.90 2.13
CA ARG A 50 -18.01 -4.04 3.21
C ARG A 50 -17.72 -3.09 4.37
N GLN A 51 -16.46 -2.93 4.76
CA GLN A 51 -16.05 -2.01 5.82
C GLN A 51 -16.25 -0.55 5.40
N LEU A 52 -15.90 -0.20 4.16
CA LEU A 52 -16.17 1.11 3.56
C LEU A 52 -17.68 1.42 3.53
N ARG A 53 -18.49 0.43 3.15
CA ARG A 53 -19.96 0.55 3.18
C ARG A 53 -20.48 0.78 4.60
N GLN A 54 -19.97 0.04 5.58
CA GLN A 54 -20.36 0.19 6.98
C GLN A 54 -19.94 1.55 7.54
N GLN A 55 -18.74 2.05 7.22
CA GLN A 55 -18.27 3.37 7.64
C GLN A 55 -19.12 4.53 7.09
N LEU A 56 -19.72 4.38 5.91
CA LEU A 56 -20.67 5.35 5.34
C LEU A 56 -22.09 5.22 5.91
N VAL A 57 -22.44 4.07 6.49
CA VAL A 57 -23.78 3.77 7.01
C VAL A 57 -23.88 4.01 8.53
N HIS A 58 -22.77 4.21 9.24
CA HIS A 58 -22.80 4.43 10.68
C HIS A 58 -22.93 5.92 11.06
N ARG A 59 -24.18 6.30 11.36
CA ARG A 59 -24.71 7.51 12.05
C ARG A 59 -25.14 8.70 11.17
N ASP A 60 -26.46 8.81 11.00
CA ASP A 60 -27.21 10.08 10.89
C ASP A 60 -26.73 11.07 9.82
N GLY A 61 -26.24 10.57 8.68
CA GLY A 61 -25.81 11.41 7.55
C GLY A 61 -24.55 12.24 7.81
N ARG A 62 -23.77 11.91 8.86
CA ARG A 62 -22.48 12.56 9.14
C ARG A 62 -21.36 11.55 8.93
N LEU A 63 -20.39 11.89 8.09
CA LEU A 63 -19.12 11.16 7.93
C LEU A 63 -18.39 11.17 9.28
N VAL A 64 -18.52 10.09 10.04
CA VAL A 64 -17.71 9.85 11.23
C VAL A 64 -16.55 8.96 10.80
N LEU A 65 -15.35 9.53 10.66
CA LEU A 65 -14.13 8.72 10.71
C LEU A 65 -14.20 7.94 12.03
N ALA A 66 -14.36 6.61 11.95
CA ALA A 66 -14.34 5.76 13.13
C ALA A 66 -13.09 6.14 13.95
N ARG A 67 -13.31 6.65 15.17
CA ARG A 67 -12.21 7.11 16.03
C ARG A 67 -11.17 5.99 16.10
N ARG A 68 -9.94 6.25 15.65
CA ARG A 68 -8.79 5.32 15.57
C ARG A 68 -8.39 4.65 16.90
N GLY A 69 -9.14 4.84 17.99
CA GLY A 69 -8.71 4.54 19.36
C GLY A 69 -8.92 3.11 19.87
N SER A 70 -9.37 2.13 19.08
CA SER A 70 -9.57 0.76 19.61
C SER A 70 -9.48 -0.39 18.60
N ILE A 71 -8.99 -0.15 17.38
CA ILE A 71 -8.85 -1.22 16.39
C ILE A 71 -7.43 -1.79 16.50
N PRO A 72 -7.26 -3.10 16.78
CA PRO A 72 -5.94 -3.73 16.71
C PRO A 72 -5.31 -3.53 15.32
N PRO A 73 -3.99 -3.31 15.19
CA PRO A 73 -3.36 -3.00 13.90
C PRO A 73 -3.69 -4.01 12.79
N TYR A 74 -3.76 -5.30 13.12
CA TYR A 74 -4.11 -6.35 12.16
C TYR A 74 -5.57 -6.30 11.67
N ARG A 75 -6.44 -5.44 12.23
CA ARG A 75 -7.83 -5.19 11.79
C ARG A 75 -8.00 -3.81 11.15
N ASP A 76 -6.97 -2.97 11.16
CA ASP A 76 -7.01 -1.65 10.55
C ASP A 76 -6.93 -1.80 9.01
N PRO A 77 -7.97 -1.37 8.27
CA PRO A 77 -8.00 -1.50 6.81
C PRO A 77 -6.80 -0.82 6.11
N GLU A 78 -6.35 0.33 6.62
CA GLU A 78 -5.22 1.06 6.03
C GLU A 78 -3.91 0.31 6.25
N TRP A 79 -3.73 -0.25 7.45
CA TRP A 79 -2.57 -1.06 7.76
C TRP A 79 -2.55 -2.35 6.92
N GLN A 80 -3.71 -3.01 6.77
CA GLN A 80 -3.84 -4.21 5.95
C GLN A 80 -3.55 -3.90 4.48
N ALA A 81 -4.07 -2.80 3.92
CA ALA A 81 -3.83 -2.39 2.55
C ALA A 81 -2.36 -2.05 2.28
N ASN A 82 -1.71 -1.32 3.19
CA ASN A 82 -0.27 -1.05 3.11
C ASN A 82 0.56 -2.34 3.17
N THR A 83 0.20 -3.26 4.07
CA THR A 83 0.88 -4.55 4.22
C THR A 83 0.71 -5.40 2.96
N PHE A 84 -0.50 -5.44 2.39
CA PHE A 84 -0.78 -6.13 1.14
C PHE A 84 0.02 -5.53 -0.02
N ALA A 85 -0.01 -4.21 -0.19
CA ALA A 85 0.71 -3.53 -1.27
C ALA A 85 2.23 -3.80 -1.20
N ALA A 86 2.81 -3.71 0.00
CA ALA A 86 4.21 -4.04 0.22
C ALA A 86 4.52 -5.51 -0.09
N ALA A 87 3.64 -6.45 0.30
CA ALA A 87 3.84 -7.87 0.03
C ALA A 87 3.65 -8.24 -1.44
N LEU A 88 2.75 -7.57 -2.14
CA LEU A 88 2.51 -7.75 -3.57
C LEU A 88 3.71 -7.24 -4.40
N LEU A 89 4.21 -6.05 -4.07
CA LEU A 89 5.31 -5.42 -4.81
C LEU A 89 6.69 -5.95 -4.40
N MET A 90 6.83 -6.41 -3.16
CA MET A 90 8.06 -6.99 -2.62
C MET A 90 7.77 -8.34 -1.93
N PRO A 91 7.54 -9.41 -2.71
CA PRO A 91 7.25 -10.74 -2.18
C PRO A 91 8.34 -11.21 -1.21
N ALA A 92 7.94 -11.79 -0.08
CA ALA A 92 8.87 -12.13 1.00
C ALA A 92 9.97 -13.10 0.55
N ASP A 93 9.63 -14.10 -0.25
CA ASP A 93 10.58 -15.11 -0.73
C ASP A 93 11.61 -14.50 -1.70
N ALA A 94 11.16 -13.62 -2.59
CA ALA A 94 12.05 -12.88 -3.49
C ALA A 94 13.00 -11.95 -2.71
N VAL A 95 12.51 -11.25 -1.69
CA VAL A 95 13.35 -10.39 -0.85
C VAL A 95 14.37 -11.23 -0.05
N ARG A 96 13.96 -12.40 0.47
CA ARG A 96 14.87 -13.32 1.17
C ARG A 96 15.94 -13.90 0.27
N GLN A 97 15.60 -14.21 -0.98
CA GLN A 97 16.58 -14.63 -1.97
C GLN A 97 17.62 -13.52 -2.23
N LEU A 98 17.18 -12.27 -2.40
CA LEU A 98 18.11 -11.14 -2.52
C LEU A 98 18.97 -10.96 -1.27
N PHE A 99 18.43 -11.21 -0.08
CA PHE A 99 19.21 -11.16 1.17
C PHE A 99 20.30 -12.24 1.24
N GLN A 100 20.07 -13.40 0.65
CA GLN A 100 21.10 -14.43 0.51
C GLN A 100 22.19 -13.99 -0.48
N GLU A 101 21.82 -13.33 -1.58
CA GLU A 101 22.74 -12.80 -2.60
C GLU A 101 23.57 -11.61 -2.09
N TYR A 102 22.96 -10.71 -1.32
CA TYR A 102 23.55 -9.45 -0.87
C TYR A 102 23.59 -9.36 0.66
N GLN A 103 24.78 -9.56 1.23
CA GLN A 103 25.00 -9.49 2.68
C GLN A 103 25.13 -8.04 3.19
N ASP A 104 25.43 -7.10 2.30
CA ASP A 104 25.47 -5.67 2.63
C ASP A 104 24.08 -5.04 2.52
N ARG A 105 23.66 -4.31 3.57
CA ARG A 105 22.32 -3.71 3.65
C ARG A 105 22.06 -2.71 2.52
N GLU A 106 23.04 -1.87 2.20
CA GLU A 106 22.87 -0.87 1.15
C GLU A 106 22.72 -1.52 -0.23
N GLN A 107 23.51 -2.55 -0.52
CA GLN A 107 23.38 -3.34 -1.73
C GLN A 107 22.03 -4.05 -1.83
N LEU A 108 21.54 -4.64 -0.72
CA LEU A 108 20.22 -5.25 -0.66
C LEU A 108 19.11 -4.23 -0.97
N ILE A 109 19.11 -3.08 -0.29
CA ILE A 109 18.11 -2.04 -0.48
C ILE A 109 18.13 -1.52 -1.92
N ARG A 110 19.31 -1.33 -2.51
CA ARG A 110 19.46 -0.96 -3.92
C ARG A 110 18.94 -2.07 -4.85
N ALA A 111 19.22 -3.34 -4.56
CA ALA A 111 18.74 -4.46 -5.35
C ALA A 111 17.21 -4.55 -5.33
N ILE A 112 16.57 -4.40 -4.16
CA ILE A 112 15.11 -4.37 -4.01
C ILE A 112 14.54 -3.17 -4.78
N THR A 113 15.06 -1.98 -4.56
CA THR A 113 14.62 -0.74 -5.23
C THR A 113 14.62 -0.90 -6.76
N ASN A 114 15.73 -1.41 -7.31
CA ASN A 114 15.92 -1.53 -8.76
C ASN A 114 15.17 -2.71 -9.38
N ARG A 115 15.21 -3.89 -8.75
CA ARG A 115 14.57 -5.11 -9.29
C ARG A 115 13.06 -5.11 -9.09
N MET A 116 12.57 -4.48 -8.01
CA MET A 116 11.15 -4.47 -7.65
C MET A 116 10.46 -3.13 -7.92
N LEU A 117 11.20 -2.11 -8.39
CA LEU A 117 10.69 -0.80 -8.83
C LEU A 117 9.85 -0.11 -7.75
N VAL A 118 10.41 -0.05 -6.54
CA VAL A 118 9.82 0.58 -5.35
C VAL A 118 10.67 1.75 -4.89
N SER A 119 10.17 2.59 -3.99
CA SER A 119 11.02 3.62 -3.36
C SER A 119 12.01 2.98 -2.39
N ARG A 120 13.13 3.66 -2.15
CA ARG A 120 14.11 3.27 -1.13
C ARG A 120 13.44 3.08 0.24
N GLN A 121 12.60 4.03 0.65
CA GLN A 121 11.88 3.97 1.92
C GLN A 121 10.99 2.72 2.02
N ALA A 122 10.28 2.36 0.96
CA ALA A 122 9.44 1.16 0.95
C ALA A 122 10.28 -0.12 1.10
N ALA A 123 11.43 -0.18 0.42
CA ALA A 123 12.38 -1.29 0.56
C ALA A 123 12.92 -1.40 1.99
N GLU A 124 13.29 -0.29 2.63
CA GLU A 124 13.81 -0.25 4.00
C GLU A 124 12.78 -0.76 5.01
N ILE A 125 11.54 -0.28 4.92
CA ILE A 125 10.43 -0.74 5.75
C ILE A 125 10.20 -2.24 5.54
N ARG A 126 10.24 -2.71 4.30
CA ARG A 126 10.02 -4.13 3.98
C ARG A 126 11.08 -5.04 4.57
N VAL A 127 12.35 -4.66 4.47
CA VAL A 127 13.48 -5.41 5.09
C VAL A 127 13.29 -5.49 6.61
N GLN A 128 12.90 -4.39 7.25
CA GLN A 128 12.61 -4.37 8.68
C GLN A 128 11.43 -5.28 9.04
N GLN A 129 10.32 -5.21 8.30
CA GLN A 129 9.13 -6.05 8.52
C GLN A 129 9.42 -7.55 8.39
N LEU A 130 10.37 -7.94 7.53
CA LEU A 130 10.77 -9.32 7.31
C LEU A 130 11.84 -9.81 8.31
N GLY A 131 12.30 -8.96 9.22
CA GLY A 131 13.36 -9.30 10.17
C GLY A 131 14.73 -9.51 9.51
N LEU A 132 14.97 -8.86 8.38
CA LEU A 132 16.21 -8.96 7.60
C LEU A 132 17.19 -7.81 7.90
N ALA A 133 16.93 -7.07 8.98
CA ALA A 133 17.82 -6.04 9.48
C ALA A 133 18.82 -6.69 10.44
N ASN A 134 20.03 -6.98 9.95
CA ASN A 134 21.21 -7.08 10.80
C ASN A 134 21.68 -5.66 11.16
#